data_AF-A0AAN1HI87-F1
#
_entry.id   AF-A0AAN1HI87-F1
#
_cell.length_a   1.000
_cell.length_b   1.000
_cell.length_c   1.000
_cell.angle_alpha   90.00
_cell.angle_beta   90.00
_cell.angle_gamma   90.00
#
_symmetry.space_group_name_H-M   'P 1'
#
loop_
_entity.id
_entity.type
_entity.pdbx_description
1 polymer ?
#
loop_
_entity_poly.entity_id
_entity_poly.type
_entity_poly.pdbx_seq_one_letter_code
_entity_poly.pdbx_strand_id
1 'polypeptide(L)'
;MILPRRPVGRLTVVATILATAAAIAAGPARATPDGTPSAGPARPPVARPIDPQHWRNPDDMTWADYRAVPGTHWADPSVEPTQRTFKGALVLLDYPDEEFTVSRPAGSTLFGNPQPSASDIPRDRLPRFYQDFLNTPGPLNNGHTINEYWMEDSGGRIGVDLTAFGVYRMPGKSYQYGVESSMNPGACPAGDTCGKDIRTDGKAAWVADVGADEAGSFDFVFYLTAGQDESSTWQEFGQLTSSPA
;
A
#
# COMPACT_ATOMS: atom_id res chain seq x y z
N MET A 1 -54.84 -22.25 -36.14
CA MET A 1 -56.17 -22.55 -35.57
C MET A 1 -55.99 -22.67 -34.06
N ILE A 2 -56.22 -21.58 -33.33
CA ILE A 2 -57.34 -21.41 -32.38
C ILE A 2 -57.31 -22.46 -31.24
N LEU A 3 -57.06 -21.92 -30.04
CA LEU A 3 -57.05 -22.54 -28.72
C LEU A 3 -58.36 -23.28 -28.37
N PRO A 4 -58.35 -24.13 -27.33
CA PRO A 4 -59.15 -23.73 -26.17
C PRO A 4 -58.47 -23.92 -24.81
N ARG A 5 -58.96 -23.13 -23.85
CA ARG A 5 -58.53 -22.95 -22.46
C ARG A 5 -59.37 -23.81 -21.50
N ARG A 6 -58.66 -24.34 -20.47
CA ARG A 6 -58.99 -24.45 -19.02
C ARG A 6 -60.11 -25.43 -18.58
N PRO A 7 -59.96 -26.10 -17.42
CA PRO A 7 -60.26 -25.45 -16.13
C PRO A 7 -59.24 -25.67 -15.00
N VAL A 8 -59.41 -24.81 -14.00
CA VAL A 8 -58.64 -24.64 -12.75
C VAL A 8 -58.99 -25.75 -11.76
N GLY A 9 -57.98 -26.40 -11.20
CA GLY A 9 -58.08 -27.24 -10.00
C GLY A 9 -57.18 -26.68 -8.91
N ARG A 10 -57.79 -26.24 -7.81
CA ARG A 10 -57.11 -25.75 -6.61
C ARG A 10 -56.37 -26.91 -5.93
N LEU A 11 -55.05 -26.79 -5.75
CA LEU A 11 -54.34 -27.56 -4.74
C LEU A 11 -53.49 -26.62 -3.89
N THR A 12 -53.96 -26.45 -2.66
CA THR A 12 -53.29 -25.78 -1.56
C THR A 12 -52.08 -26.61 -1.16
N VAL A 13 -50.87 -26.18 -1.52
CA VAL A 13 -49.63 -26.75 -1.01
C VAL A 13 -49.22 -25.93 0.21
N VAL A 14 -49.44 -26.50 1.40
CA VAL A 14 -48.86 -25.98 2.64
C VAL A 14 -47.41 -26.42 2.68
N ALA A 15 -46.49 -25.53 2.31
CA ALA A 15 -45.06 -25.72 2.52
C ALA A 15 -44.67 -25.07 3.86
N THR A 16 -44.40 -25.91 4.85
CA THR A 16 -43.82 -25.51 6.13
C THR A 16 -42.36 -25.09 5.92
N ILE A 17 -42.09 -23.79 6.05
CA ILE A 17 -40.73 -23.23 6.07
C ILE A 17 -40.21 -23.36 7.51
N LEU A 18 -39.29 -24.29 7.74
CA LEU A 18 -38.41 -24.24 8.91
C LEU A 18 -37.17 -23.41 8.53
N ALA A 19 -37.21 -22.12 8.87
CA ALA A 19 -36.04 -21.26 8.82
C ALA A 19 -35.27 -21.40 10.14
N THR A 20 -34.22 -22.22 10.15
CA THR A 20 -33.20 -22.17 11.20
C THR A 20 -32.27 -20.98 10.94
N ALA A 21 -32.49 -19.89 11.68
CA ALA A 21 -31.56 -18.77 11.74
C ALA A 21 -30.33 -19.17 12.58
N ALA A 22 -29.25 -19.59 11.93
CA ALA A 22 -27.94 -19.65 12.56
C ALA A 22 -27.29 -18.26 12.43
N ALA A 23 -27.49 -17.42 13.44
CA ALA A 23 -26.74 -16.19 13.57
C ALA A 23 -25.28 -16.53 13.96
N ILE A 24 -24.40 -16.64 12.96
CA ILE A 24 -22.96 -16.67 13.19
C ILE A 24 -22.55 -15.22 13.46
N ALA A 25 -22.47 -14.85 14.74
CA ALA A 25 -21.82 -13.62 15.14
C ALA A 25 -20.31 -13.77 14.87
N ALA A 26 -19.87 -13.35 13.69
CA ALA A 26 -18.46 -13.16 13.41
C ALA A 26 -17.99 -11.90 14.16
N GLY A 27 -17.65 -12.06 15.44
CA GLY A 27 -16.86 -11.07 16.16
C GLY A 27 -15.45 -10.98 15.56
N PRO A 28 -14.73 -9.86 15.76
CA PRO A 28 -13.37 -9.72 15.26
C PRO A 28 -12.50 -10.83 15.84
N ALA A 29 -11.77 -11.53 14.97
CA ALA A 29 -10.80 -12.55 15.37
C ALA A 29 -9.71 -11.88 16.21
N ARG A 30 -9.76 -12.05 17.53
CA ARG A 30 -8.65 -11.68 18.41
C ARG A 30 -7.70 -12.88 18.47
N ALA A 31 -6.49 -12.71 17.96
CA ALA A 31 -5.37 -13.62 18.21
C ALA A 31 -4.83 -13.36 19.63
N THR A 32 -5.64 -13.60 20.65
CA THR A 32 -5.16 -13.69 22.03
C THR A 32 -4.76 -15.14 22.29
N PRO A 33 -3.53 -15.44 22.75
CA PRO A 33 -3.26 -16.74 23.36
C PRO A 33 -4.18 -16.82 24.59
N ASP A 34 -5.23 -17.65 24.51
CA ASP A 34 -6.22 -17.80 25.57
C ASP A 34 -5.54 -18.27 26.87
N GLY A 35 -5.30 -17.33 27.78
CA GLY A 35 -4.98 -17.61 29.18
C GLY A 35 -6.21 -17.64 30.09
N THR A 36 -7.39 -17.28 29.57
CA THR A 36 -8.66 -17.30 30.31
C THR A 36 -9.41 -18.60 30.07
N PRO A 37 -9.79 -19.37 31.12
CA PRO A 37 -10.52 -20.61 30.94
C PRO A 37 -11.92 -20.33 30.39
N SER A 38 -12.19 -20.77 29.16
CA SER A 38 -13.57 -20.92 28.67
C SER A 38 -14.27 -22.00 29.49
N ALA A 39 -15.53 -21.77 29.87
CA ALA A 39 -16.31 -22.62 30.80
C ALA A 39 -16.78 -23.96 30.19
N GLY A 40 -16.01 -24.55 29.27
CA GLY A 40 -16.19 -25.90 28.73
C GLY A 40 -14.86 -26.67 28.77
N PRO A 41 -14.86 -28.01 28.65
CA PRO A 41 -13.62 -28.78 28.66
C PRO A 41 -12.71 -28.30 27.53
N ALA A 42 -11.62 -27.62 27.91
CA ALA A 42 -10.62 -27.13 26.97
C ALA A 42 -10.06 -28.33 26.20
N ARG A 43 -10.39 -28.40 24.91
CA ARG A 43 -9.79 -29.41 24.03
C ARG A 43 -8.29 -29.13 23.99
N PRO A 44 -7.42 -30.10 24.33
CA PRO A 44 -5.99 -29.85 24.31
C PRO A 44 -5.57 -29.41 22.91
N PRO A 45 -4.67 -28.40 22.82
CA PRO A 45 -4.22 -27.89 21.53
C PRO A 45 -3.61 -29.02 20.70
N VAL A 46 -3.99 -29.08 19.42
CA VAL A 46 -3.62 -30.18 18.50
C VAL A 46 -2.11 -30.21 18.22
N ALA A 47 -1.44 -29.07 18.43
CA ALA A 47 0.01 -28.93 18.43
C ALA A 47 0.42 -27.83 19.43
N ARG A 48 1.63 -27.95 20.00
CA ARG A 48 2.28 -26.86 20.72
C ARG A 48 3.22 -26.13 19.76
N PRO A 49 3.33 -24.78 19.82
CA PRO A 49 4.35 -24.06 19.07
C PRO A 49 5.73 -24.67 19.35
N ILE A 50 6.47 -24.97 18.28
CA ILE A 50 7.82 -25.53 18.38
C ILE A 50 8.78 -24.43 18.84
N ASP A 51 8.58 -23.22 18.32
CA ASP A 51 9.44 -22.08 18.62
C ASP A 51 9.03 -21.39 19.92
N PRO A 52 10.01 -20.97 20.73
CA PRO A 52 9.76 -20.09 21.85
C PRO A 52 8.94 -18.87 21.41
N GLN A 53 7.87 -18.55 22.13
CA GLN A 53 6.98 -17.44 21.82
C GLN A 53 7.57 -16.10 22.28
N HIS A 54 8.81 -15.83 21.88
CA HIS A 54 9.52 -14.57 22.10
C HIS A 54 9.33 -13.68 20.88
N TRP A 55 8.13 -13.14 20.72
CA TRP A 55 7.86 -12.13 19.72
C TRP A 55 8.14 -10.74 20.29
N ARG A 56 8.57 -9.82 19.42
CA ARG A 56 8.68 -8.39 19.71
C ARG A 56 7.84 -7.65 18.70
N ASN A 57 7.16 -6.60 19.12
CA ASN A 57 6.43 -5.75 18.19
C ASN A 57 7.46 -5.03 17.29
N PRO A 58 7.31 -5.06 15.95
CA PRO A 58 8.15 -4.28 15.05
C PRO A 58 8.24 -2.79 15.42
N ASP A 59 7.18 -2.21 16.01
CA ASP A 59 7.17 -0.81 16.48
C ASP A 59 8.21 -0.55 17.59
N ASP A 60 8.58 -1.58 18.35
CA ASP A 60 9.59 -1.50 19.41
C ASP A 60 11.00 -1.82 18.90
N MET A 61 11.16 -2.19 17.62
CA MET A 61 12.44 -2.59 17.05
C MET A 61 13.20 -1.40 16.46
N THR A 62 14.52 -1.51 16.44
CA THR A 62 15.43 -0.55 15.83
C THR A 62 16.29 -1.23 14.77
N TRP A 63 17.03 -0.46 13.98
CA TRP A 63 18.04 -1.01 13.07
C TRP A 63 19.09 -1.89 13.79
N ALA A 64 19.33 -1.69 15.08
CA ALA A 64 20.22 -2.55 15.86
C ALA A 64 19.64 -3.95 16.13
N ASP A 65 18.32 -4.13 15.99
CA ASP A 65 17.63 -5.42 16.13
C ASP A 65 17.59 -6.19 14.81
N TYR A 66 17.94 -5.56 13.68
CA TYR A 66 17.97 -6.20 12.37
C TYR A 66 19.00 -7.33 12.36
N ARG A 67 18.59 -8.48 11.80
CA ARG A 67 19.47 -9.63 11.59
C ARG A 67 19.34 -10.09 10.14
N ALA A 68 20.42 -9.91 9.39
CA ALA A 68 20.48 -10.37 8.01
C ALA A 68 20.32 -11.89 7.92
N VAL A 69 19.72 -12.35 6.81
CA VAL A 69 19.62 -13.78 6.50
C VAL A 69 21.02 -14.39 6.39
N PRO A 70 21.34 -15.46 7.14
CA PRO A 70 22.68 -16.04 7.15
C PRO A 70 23.15 -16.48 5.76
N GLY A 71 24.39 -16.12 5.41
CA GLY A 71 25.04 -16.57 4.16
C GLY A 71 24.54 -15.86 2.89
N THR A 72 23.87 -14.72 3.04
CA THR A 72 23.32 -13.94 1.92
C THR A 72 23.94 -12.54 1.89
N HIS A 73 23.98 -11.94 0.70
CA HIS A 73 24.51 -10.60 0.46
C HIS A 73 23.69 -9.87 -0.61
N TRP A 74 22.35 -9.93 -0.52
CA TRP A 74 21.47 -9.45 -1.58
C TRP A 74 21.40 -7.93 -1.75
N ALA A 75 21.90 -7.16 -0.78
CA ALA A 75 22.14 -5.74 -0.92
C ALA A 75 23.34 -5.40 -1.82
N ASP A 76 24.25 -6.36 -2.09
CA ASP A 76 25.37 -6.15 -3.01
C ASP A 76 24.83 -6.08 -4.45
N PRO A 77 25.02 -4.96 -5.17
CA PRO A 77 24.50 -4.78 -6.53
C PRO A 77 25.16 -5.72 -7.56
N SER A 78 26.25 -6.40 -7.21
CA SER A 78 26.87 -7.41 -8.07
C SER A 78 26.20 -8.79 -7.97
N VAL A 79 25.29 -8.98 -7.01
CA VAL A 79 24.55 -10.24 -6.81
C VAL A 79 23.30 -10.25 -7.67
N GLU A 80 23.37 -11.00 -8.76
CA GLU A 80 22.27 -11.12 -9.73
C GLU A 80 21.20 -12.14 -9.28
N PRO A 81 19.91 -11.89 -9.59
CA PRO A 81 18.84 -12.88 -9.40
C PRO A 81 19.06 -14.14 -10.24
N THR A 82 18.76 -15.30 -9.67
CA THR A 82 18.96 -16.58 -10.36
C THR A 82 17.90 -16.89 -11.42
N GLN A 83 16.77 -16.18 -11.45
CA GLN A 83 15.72 -16.38 -12.44
C GLN A 83 15.38 -15.11 -13.24
N ARG A 84 15.04 -14.01 -12.56
CA ARG A 84 14.56 -12.81 -13.25
C ARG A 84 14.76 -11.54 -12.43
N THR A 85 15.08 -10.45 -13.13
CA THR A 85 14.96 -9.08 -12.63
C THR A 85 13.72 -8.43 -13.25
N PHE A 86 12.82 -7.90 -12.42
CA PHE A 86 11.70 -7.10 -12.88
C PHE A 86 12.12 -5.65 -13.07
N LYS A 87 11.79 -5.07 -14.22
CA LYS A 87 12.02 -3.65 -14.52
C LYS A 87 10.81 -2.83 -14.08
N GLY A 88 10.98 -1.97 -13.09
CA GLY A 88 9.93 -1.06 -12.63
C GLY A 88 10.12 0.36 -13.13
N ALA A 89 9.06 0.98 -13.65
CA ALA A 89 9.03 2.41 -13.88
C ALA A 89 8.57 3.13 -12.61
N LEU A 90 9.47 3.88 -11.96
CA LEU A 90 9.15 4.74 -10.83
C LEU A 90 8.72 6.12 -11.34
N VAL A 91 7.42 6.36 -11.43
CA VAL A 91 6.88 7.57 -12.05
C VAL A 91 6.47 8.57 -10.97
N LEU A 92 7.17 9.70 -10.89
CA LEU A 92 6.93 10.74 -9.88
C LEU A 92 5.87 11.73 -10.37
N LEU A 93 4.87 11.99 -9.54
CA LEU A 93 3.75 12.89 -9.84
C LEU A 93 3.63 13.98 -8.77
N ASP A 94 3.50 15.25 -9.16
CA ASP A 94 3.16 16.36 -8.27
C ASP A 94 1.89 17.10 -8.72
N TYR A 95 1.41 18.04 -7.91
CA TYR A 95 0.14 18.72 -8.12
C TYR A 95 0.32 20.24 -8.21
N PRO A 96 -0.65 20.98 -8.78
CA PRO A 96 -0.62 22.44 -8.79
C PRO A 96 -0.54 23.08 -7.39
N ASP A 97 -1.06 22.39 -6.38
CA ASP A 97 -1.18 22.83 -4.99
C ASP A 97 -0.25 22.08 -4.01
N GLU A 98 0.43 21.03 -4.45
CA GLU A 98 1.29 20.22 -3.58
C GLU A 98 2.51 19.66 -4.31
N GLU A 99 3.67 19.81 -3.68
CA GLU A 99 4.98 19.40 -4.18
C GLU A 99 5.63 18.37 -3.25
N PHE A 100 6.69 17.70 -3.68
CA PHE A 100 7.38 16.71 -2.85
C PHE A 100 7.96 17.37 -1.59
N THR A 101 7.63 16.85 -0.40
CA THR A 101 8.10 17.42 0.87
C THR A 101 9.63 17.57 0.92
N VAL A 102 10.38 16.63 0.36
CA VAL A 102 11.85 16.63 0.33
C VAL A 102 12.46 17.76 -0.52
N SER A 103 11.68 18.44 -1.37
CA SER A 103 12.14 19.63 -2.10
C SER A 103 12.02 20.92 -1.29
N ARG A 104 11.40 20.88 -0.11
CA ARG A 104 11.24 22.03 0.79
C ARG A 104 12.40 22.11 1.78
N PRO A 105 12.60 23.27 2.44
CA PRO A 105 13.62 23.39 3.48
C PRO A 105 13.39 22.45 4.66
N ALA A 106 14.47 22.01 5.30
CA ALA A 106 14.39 21.16 6.48
C ALA A 106 13.46 21.77 7.55
N GLY A 107 12.55 20.97 8.10
CA GLY A 107 11.63 21.41 9.14
C GLY A 107 10.56 22.42 8.71
N SER A 108 10.38 22.67 7.41
CA SER A 108 9.48 23.73 6.92
C SER A 108 7.99 23.39 6.99
N THR A 109 7.61 22.12 7.09
CA THR A 109 6.21 21.72 7.27
C THR A 109 5.76 21.91 8.71
N LEU A 110 4.44 21.95 8.93
CA LEU A 110 3.84 22.02 10.27
C LEU A 110 4.34 20.89 11.20
N PHE A 111 4.72 19.75 10.62
CA PHE A 111 5.18 18.56 11.33
C PHE A 111 6.70 18.46 11.48
N GLY A 112 7.46 19.50 11.10
CA GLY A 112 8.92 19.49 11.21
C GLY A 112 9.63 18.59 10.19
N ASN A 113 8.96 18.23 9.09
CA ASN A 113 9.54 17.58 7.92
C ASN A 113 9.84 18.60 6.79
N PRO A 114 10.68 18.26 5.79
CA PRO A 114 11.54 17.08 5.73
C PRO A 114 12.68 17.12 6.76
N GLN A 115 13.27 15.96 7.04
CA GLN A 115 14.47 15.85 7.88
C GLN A 115 15.68 16.48 7.18
N PRO A 116 16.66 17.04 7.92
CA PRO A 116 17.87 17.63 7.34
C PRO A 116 18.70 16.67 6.47
N SER A 117 18.56 15.36 6.66
CA SER A 117 19.24 14.34 5.84
C SER A 117 18.72 14.25 4.40
N ALA A 118 17.52 14.77 4.14
CA ALA A 118 16.89 14.76 2.81
C ALA A 118 15.92 15.95 2.66
N SER A 119 16.47 17.16 2.55
CA SER A 119 15.74 18.40 2.31
C SER A 119 16.34 19.19 1.15
N ASP A 120 15.61 20.21 0.68
CA ASP A 120 16.07 21.15 -0.35
C ASP A 120 16.50 20.47 -1.67
N ILE A 121 15.95 19.29 -1.96
CA ILE A 121 16.27 18.55 -3.19
C ILE A 121 15.59 19.23 -4.38
N PRO A 122 16.35 19.72 -5.38
CA PRO A 122 15.77 20.36 -6.54
C PRO A 122 14.80 19.45 -7.29
N ARG A 123 13.72 20.02 -7.83
CA ARG A 123 12.64 19.26 -8.48
C ARG A 123 13.12 18.34 -9.61
N ASP A 124 14.10 18.80 -10.39
CA ASP A 124 14.74 18.05 -11.49
C ASP A 124 15.65 16.91 -11.00
N ARG A 125 16.04 16.92 -9.72
CA ARG A 125 16.85 15.86 -9.08
C ARG A 125 16.00 14.81 -8.36
N LEU A 126 14.72 15.07 -8.13
CA LEU A 126 13.82 14.16 -7.40
C LEU A 126 13.74 12.75 -8.00
N PRO A 127 13.58 12.55 -9.32
CA PRO A 127 13.51 11.19 -9.87
C PRO A 127 14.76 10.38 -9.53
N ARG A 128 15.94 10.98 -9.72
CA ARG A 128 17.20 10.31 -9.43
C ARG A 128 17.38 10.06 -7.93
N PHE A 129 17.00 11.01 -7.09
CA PHE A 129 17.06 10.85 -5.63
C PHE A 129 16.27 9.62 -5.16
N TYR A 130 15.01 9.48 -5.59
CA TYR A 130 14.18 8.33 -5.19
C TYR A 130 14.64 7.02 -5.83
N GLN A 131 15.14 7.05 -7.08
CA GLN A 131 15.74 5.88 -7.71
C GLN A 131 16.95 5.38 -6.91
N ASP A 132 17.86 6.29 -6.54
CA ASP A 132 19.07 5.94 -5.78
C ASP A 132 18.71 5.44 -4.38
N PHE A 133 17.74 6.08 -3.71
CA PHE A 133 17.26 5.64 -2.41
C PHE A 133 16.70 4.21 -2.42
N LEU A 134 16.03 3.79 -3.50
CA LEU A 134 15.42 2.46 -3.58
C LEU A 134 16.37 1.39 -4.12
N ASN A 135 17.22 1.72 -5.11
CA ASN A 135 18.07 0.74 -5.78
C ASN A 135 19.47 0.61 -5.17
N THR A 136 19.97 1.63 -4.47
CA THR A 136 21.39 1.71 -4.09
C THR A 136 21.56 1.66 -2.58
N PRO A 137 22.40 0.77 -2.03
CA PRO A 137 22.75 0.77 -0.61
C PRO A 137 23.37 2.12 -0.21
N GLY A 138 22.86 2.75 0.84
CA GLY A 138 23.34 4.05 1.29
C GLY A 138 22.98 4.38 2.74
N PRO A 139 23.40 5.56 3.23
CA PRO A 139 23.13 5.96 4.61
C PRO A 139 21.65 6.12 4.91
N LEU A 140 20.85 6.65 3.97
CA LEU A 140 19.44 6.96 4.19
C LEU A 140 18.56 5.71 4.32
N ASN A 141 18.92 4.62 3.63
CA ASN A 141 18.22 3.34 3.68
C ASN A 141 18.94 2.29 4.53
N ASN A 142 19.94 2.69 5.33
CA ASN A 142 20.76 1.80 6.17
C ASN A 142 21.43 0.65 5.40
N GLY A 143 21.74 0.86 4.12
CA GLY A 143 22.33 -0.16 3.24
C GLY A 143 21.31 -1.13 2.63
N HIS A 144 20.01 -0.95 2.88
CA HIS A 144 18.96 -1.83 2.40
C HIS A 144 18.30 -1.31 1.13
N THR A 145 17.93 -2.23 0.23
CA THR A 145 17.37 -1.85 -1.09
C THR A 145 16.08 -2.60 -1.38
N ILE A 146 15.31 -2.10 -2.35
CA ILE A 146 14.14 -2.83 -2.85
C ILE A 146 14.55 -4.16 -3.48
N ASN A 147 15.72 -4.21 -4.16
CA ASN A 147 16.22 -5.44 -4.74
C ASN A 147 16.52 -6.50 -3.68
N GLU A 148 17.19 -6.10 -2.59
CA GLU A 148 17.47 -6.99 -1.45
C GLU A 148 16.18 -7.59 -0.89
N TYR A 149 15.15 -6.76 -0.67
CA TYR A 149 13.85 -7.22 -0.17
C TYR A 149 13.24 -8.34 -1.03
N TRP A 150 13.21 -8.15 -2.36
CA TRP A 150 12.66 -9.16 -3.27
C TRP A 150 13.54 -10.40 -3.41
N MET A 151 14.86 -10.21 -3.37
CA MET A 151 15.81 -11.32 -3.36
C MET A 151 15.66 -12.13 -2.07
N GLU A 152 15.41 -11.49 -0.94
CA GLU A 152 15.17 -12.18 0.33
C GLU A 152 13.91 -13.03 0.30
N ASP A 153 12.78 -12.41 -0.02
CA ASP A 153 11.48 -13.09 -0.04
C ASP A 153 11.43 -14.24 -1.07
N SER A 154 12.23 -14.14 -2.14
CA SER A 154 12.29 -15.15 -3.19
C SER A 154 13.42 -16.17 -3.03
N GLY A 155 14.29 -16.00 -2.03
CA GLY A 155 15.50 -16.81 -1.86
C GLY A 155 16.50 -16.68 -3.01
N GLY A 156 16.69 -15.45 -3.52
CA GLY A 156 17.64 -15.06 -4.55
C GLY A 156 17.17 -15.32 -5.99
N ARG A 157 15.86 -15.52 -6.21
CA ARG A 157 15.32 -15.87 -7.53
C ARG A 157 14.86 -14.65 -8.31
N ILE A 158 14.29 -13.69 -7.61
CA ILE A 158 13.62 -12.53 -8.18
C ILE A 158 14.27 -11.28 -7.62
N GLY A 159 14.73 -10.41 -8.51
CA GLY A 159 15.18 -9.06 -8.18
C GLY A 159 14.30 -7.99 -8.81
N VAL A 160 14.56 -6.74 -8.43
CA VAL A 160 13.86 -5.56 -8.94
C VAL A 160 14.87 -4.47 -9.23
N ASP A 161 14.74 -3.85 -10.41
CA ASP A 161 15.48 -2.65 -10.79
C ASP A 161 14.52 -1.55 -11.24
N LEU A 162 14.60 -0.40 -10.58
CA LEU A 162 13.73 0.75 -10.86
C LEU A 162 14.41 1.79 -11.75
N THR A 163 13.69 2.30 -12.74
CA THR A 163 14.07 3.51 -13.50
C THR A 163 13.07 4.60 -13.21
N ALA A 164 13.54 5.77 -12.78
CA ALA A 164 12.67 6.86 -12.40
C ALA A 164 12.38 7.85 -13.53
N PHE A 165 11.16 8.39 -13.52
CA PHE A 165 10.62 9.34 -14.50
C PHE A 165 9.89 10.49 -13.82
N GLY A 166 9.70 11.59 -14.55
CA GLY A 166 9.02 12.80 -14.07
C GLY A 166 9.99 13.85 -13.51
N VAL A 167 9.57 14.73 -12.60
CA VAL A 167 8.25 14.82 -11.97
C VAL A 167 7.19 15.37 -12.93
N TYR A 168 6.07 14.66 -13.11
CA TYR A 168 4.97 15.11 -13.96
C TYR A 168 3.92 15.86 -13.13
N ARG A 169 3.55 17.07 -13.59
CA ARG A 169 2.53 17.89 -12.95
C ARG A 169 1.14 17.44 -13.39
N MET A 170 0.33 16.99 -12.43
CA MET A 170 -1.04 16.56 -12.67
C MET A 170 -1.96 17.73 -13.03
N PRO A 171 -2.99 17.52 -13.87
CA PRO A 171 -3.91 18.57 -14.30
C PRO A 171 -4.89 19.03 -13.20
N GLY A 172 -4.98 18.27 -12.11
CA GLY A 172 -5.84 18.54 -10.96
C GLY A 172 -5.01 18.77 -9.71
N LYS A 173 -5.62 19.39 -8.72
CA LYS A 173 -5.07 19.54 -7.37
C LYS A 173 -5.09 18.22 -6.60
N SER A 174 -4.23 18.08 -5.61
CA SER A 174 -4.03 16.87 -4.80
C SER A 174 -5.34 16.27 -4.29
N TYR A 175 -6.20 17.07 -3.65
CA TYR A 175 -7.49 16.63 -3.11
C TYR A 175 -8.47 16.12 -4.17
N GLN A 176 -8.33 16.54 -5.43
CA GLN A 176 -9.22 16.08 -6.50
C GLN A 176 -8.95 14.61 -6.87
N TYR A 177 -7.77 14.08 -6.53
CA TYR A 177 -7.41 12.67 -6.69
C TYR A 177 -7.63 11.86 -5.41
N GLY A 178 -7.44 12.47 -4.22
CA GLY A 178 -7.60 11.77 -2.94
C GLY A 178 -9.04 11.71 -2.41
N VAL A 179 -9.91 12.65 -2.80
CA VAL A 179 -11.31 12.69 -2.38
C VAL A 179 -12.19 11.99 -3.41
N GLU A 180 -12.84 10.91 -3.00
CA GLU A 180 -13.79 10.15 -3.82
C GLU A 180 -15.07 9.84 -3.06
N SER A 181 -16.17 9.60 -3.77
CA SER A 181 -17.49 9.39 -3.16
C SER A 181 -17.61 8.09 -2.36
N SER A 182 -16.82 7.06 -2.69
CA SER A 182 -16.83 5.76 -2.01
C SER A 182 -16.18 5.81 -0.62
N MET A 183 -15.06 6.52 -0.50
CA MET A 183 -14.31 6.63 0.76
C MET A 183 -14.67 7.90 1.54
N ASN A 184 -14.98 9.00 0.85
CA ASN A 184 -15.12 10.35 1.41
C ASN A 184 -16.41 11.05 0.94
N PRO A 185 -17.60 10.47 1.22
CA PRO A 185 -18.87 11.00 0.70
C PRO A 185 -19.11 12.44 1.19
N GLY A 186 -19.32 13.36 0.24
CA GLY A 186 -19.61 14.77 0.54
C GLY A 186 -18.40 15.63 0.93
N ALA A 187 -17.18 15.07 0.93
CA ALA A 187 -15.98 15.80 1.32
C ALA A 187 -15.36 16.66 0.18
N CYS A 188 -15.84 16.51 -1.06
CA CYS A 188 -15.32 17.29 -2.18
C CYS A 188 -15.69 18.78 -2.00
N PRO A 189 -14.72 19.71 -2.05
CA PRO A 189 -14.98 21.13 -1.89
C PRO A 189 -16.07 21.65 -2.84
N ALA A 190 -16.94 22.53 -2.32
CA ALA A 190 -18.02 23.10 -3.11
C ALA A 190 -17.48 23.88 -4.32
N GLY A 191 -17.99 23.56 -5.52
CA GLY A 191 -17.55 24.17 -6.78
C GLY A 191 -16.44 23.41 -7.50
N ASP A 192 -15.84 22.39 -6.87
CA ASP A 192 -14.84 21.54 -7.50
C ASP A 192 -15.41 20.18 -7.92
N THR A 193 -14.64 19.48 -8.75
CA THR A 193 -14.87 18.07 -9.12
C THR A 193 -13.71 17.22 -8.62
N CYS A 194 -14.01 16.23 -7.79
CA CYS A 194 -13.07 15.24 -7.26
C CYS A 194 -13.34 13.86 -7.87
N GLY A 195 -12.59 12.83 -7.46
CA GLY A 195 -12.64 11.49 -8.06
C GLY A 195 -11.88 11.38 -9.39
N LYS A 196 -10.81 12.17 -9.55
CA LYS A 196 -9.91 12.05 -10.70
C LYS A 196 -9.06 10.78 -10.57
N ASP A 197 -8.72 10.18 -11.71
CA ASP A 197 -7.88 8.98 -11.74
C ASP A 197 -6.41 9.34 -11.97
N ILE A 198 -5.64 9.23 -10.89
CA ILE A 198 -4.20 9.52 -10.89
C ILE A 198 -3.41 8.59 -11.82
N ARG A 199 -3.85 7.34 -12.01
CA ARG A 199 -3.17 6.39 -12.88
C ARG A 199 -3.44 6.71 -14.34
N THR A 200 -4.65 7.17 -14.67
CA THR A 200 -4.98 7.62 -16.02
C THR A 200 -4.16 8.85 -16.41
N ASP A 201 -4.19 9.90 -15.58
CA ASP A 201 -3.50 11.15 -15.88
C ASP A 201 -1.97 11.01 -15.79
N GLY A 202 -1.48 10.28 -14.79
CA GLY A 202 -0.06 9.97 -14.60
C GLY A 202 0.52 9.14 -15.76
N LYS A 203 -0.21 8.11 -16.22
CA LYS A 203 0.19 7.31 -17.38
C LYS A 203 0.23 8.15 -18.65
N ALA A 204 -0.79 9.00 -18.86
CA ALA A 204 -0.83 9.85 -20.04
C ALA A 204 0.36 10.81 -20.10
N ALA A 205 0.71 11.45 -18.98
CA ALA A 205 1.86 12.35 -18.89
C ALA A 205 3.19 11.62 -19.14
N TRP A 206 3.39 10.47 -18.48
CA TRP A 206 4.62 9.67 -18.64
C TRP A 206 4.79 9.14 -20.07
N VAL A 207 3.74 8.54 -20.65
CA VAL A 207 3.78 8.01 -22.02
C VAL A 207 3.99 9.11 -23.05
N ALA A 208 3.47 10.31 -22.83
CA ALA A 208 3.69 11.45 -23.71
C ALA A 208 5.16 11.94 -23.71
N ASP A 209 5.88 11.73 -22.61
CA ASP A 209 7.29 12.10 -22.47
C ASP A 209 8.22 11.05 -23.08
N VAL A 210 8.07 9.78 -22.69
CA VAL A 210 9.02 8.71 -23.08
C VAL A 210 8.61 7.93 -24.33
N GLY A 211 7.35 8.02 -24.75
CA GLY A 211 6.78 7.23 -25.84
C GLY A 211 6.24 5.87 -25.39
N ALA A 212 5.30 5.33 -26.17
CA ALA A 212 4.60 4.09 -25.82
C ALA A 212 5.50 2.86 -25.82
N ASP A 213 6.50 2.80 -26.70
CA ASP A 213 7.43 1.67 -26.79
C ASP A 213 8.34 1.58 -25.56
N GLU A 214 8.91 2.71 -25.13
CA GLU A 214 9.72 2.78 -23.91
C GLU A 214 8.88 2.47 -22.66
N ALA A 215 7.70 3.08 -22.56
CA ALA A 215 6.79 2.80 -21.44
C ALA A 215 6.35 1.32 -21.39
N GLY A 216 6.21 0.67 -22.55
CA GLY A 216 5.89 -0.75 -22.68
C GLY A 216 7.04 -1.71 -22.38
N SER A 217 8.26 -1.19 -22.16
CA SER A 217 9.44 -2.00 -21.85
C SER A 217 9.57 -2.39 -20.37
N PHE A 218 8.77 -1.77 -19.50
CA PHE A 218 8.74 -2.02 -18.06
C PHE A 218 7.70 -3.09 -17.69
N ASP A 219 8.04 -3.91 -16.70
CA ASP A 219 7.18 -4.99 -16.21
C ASP A 219 6.07 -4.48 -15.29
N PHE A 220 6.31 -3.36 -14.60
CA PHE A 220 5.34 -2.71 -13.73
C PHE A 220 5.61 -1.21 -13.61
N VAL A 221 4.60 -0.47 -13.14
CA VAL A 221 4.69 0.96 -12.88
C VAL A 221 4.40 1.21 -11.40
N PHE A 222 5.31 1.92 -10.74
CA PHE A 222 5.16 2.40 -9.39
C PHE A 222 5.00 3.92 -9.42
N TYR A 223 3.77 4.40 -9.19
CA TYR A 223 3.51 5.84 -9.07
C TYR A 223 3.83 6.31 -7.66
N LEU A 224 4.73 7.29 -7.57
CA LEU A 224 5.04 7.99 -6.33
C LEU A 224 4.51 9.42 -6.43
N THR A 225 3.55 9.78 -5.58
CA THR A 225 2.92 11.10 -5.61
C THR A 225 3.46 12.00 -4.50
N ALA A 226 3.52 13.30 -4.77
CA ALA A 226 3.71 14.31 -3.74
C ALA A 226 2.61 14.27 -2.66
N GLY A 227 2.91 14.78 -1.47
CA GLY A 227 2.00 14.79 -0.32
C GLY A 227 2.36 13.77 0.75
N GLN A 228 1.50 13.66 1.75
CA GLN A 228 1.58 12.66 2.82
C GLN A 228 0.53 11.59 2.56
N ASP A 229 0.87 10.33 2.85
CA ASP A 229 -0.13 9.29 2.80
C ASP A 229 -1.08 9.42 4.00
N GLU A 230 -2.34 9.10 3.76
CA GLU A 230 -3.39 9.26 4.75
C GLU A 230 -3.13 8.38 5.98
N SER A 231 -2.79 7.11 5.77
CA SER A 231 -2.59 6.10 6.82
C SER A 231 -1.47 6.45 7.79
N SER A 232 -0.29 6.80 7.29
CA SER A 232 0.85 7.14 8.14
C SER A 232 0.61 8.48 8.83
N THR A 233 -0.06 9.43 8.17
CA THR A 233 -0.45 10.69 8.83
C THR A 233 -1.36 10.41 10.04
N TRP A 234 -2.33 9.48 9.91
CA TRP A 234 -3.17 9.07 11.03
C TRP A 234 -2.39 8.33 12.14
N GLN A 235 -1.42 7.49 11.77
CA GLN A 235 -0.60 6.77 12.75
C GLN A 235 0.32 7.71 13.53
N GLU A 236 0.95 8.67 12.86
CA GLU A 236 1.95 9.57 13.45
C GLU A 236 1.31 10.72 14.26
N PHE A 237 0.19 11.27 13.80
CA PHE A 237 -0.40 12.48 14.40
C PHE A 237 -1.75 12.24 15.10
N GLY A 238 -2.21 10.98 15.13
CA GLY A 238 -3.20 10.49 16.07
C GLY A 238 -4.39 9.78 15.43
N GLN A 239 -4.76 8.63 16.00
CA GLN A 239 -6.11 8.09 15.86
C GLN A 239 -7.12 9.16 16.29
N LEU A 240 -8.11 9.47 15.45
CA LEU A 240 -9.31 10.15 15.90
C LEU A 240 -9.89 9.35 17.06
N THR A 241 -9.73 9.83 18.28
CA THR A 241 -10.45 9.28 19.42
C THR A 241 -11.93 9.54 19.17
N SER A 242 -12.68 8.49 18.83
CA SER A 242 -14.14 8.53 18.86
C SER A 242 -14.60 8.54 20.32
N SER A 243 -14.32 9.61 21.05
CA SER A 243 -15.01 9.91 22.29
C SER A 243 -16.01 11.02 21.99
N PRO A 244 -17.32 10.74 22.01
CA PRO A 244 -18.30 11.82 21.97
C PRO A 244 -18.13 12.65 23.24
N ALA A 245 -18.00 13.96 23.05
CA ALA A 245 -18.21 14.94 24.11
C ALA A 245 -19.71 15.02 24.45
#